data_AF-A0A9Q0BL69-F1
#
_entry.id   AF-A0A9Q0BL69-F1
#
_cell.length_a   1.000
_cell.length_b   1.000
_cell.length_c   1.000
_cell.angle_alpha   90.00
_cell.angle_beta   90.00
_cell.angle_gamma   90.00
#
_symmetry.space_group_name_H-M   'P 1'
#
loop_
_entity.id
_entity.type
_entity.pdbx_description
1 polymer ?
#
loop_
_entity_poly.entity_id
_entity_poly.type
_entity_poly.pdbx_seq_one_letter_code
_entity_poly.pdbx_strand_id
1 'polypeptide(L)'
;MGDSKENEKGSKRNKKEREEKWLRHWQHMSLLSWAPGKCPVGDCEQWHFPSSLLVHLLNHHSHDVHTMVSIIYDNHFIRLTFDPLNYQKGVPKALAILLYGGIENNTRSLPGRRLLSYANEGLLNHRHCFEHHLVLILMICKTTWHSLLKDKELADEPEDINETDATIYVIWLVAPVFGRHIYYTLTIFDSLYMQSRSIVRKTRNFALSQNPSDFLASSSNYMLIRNKEAMELFKAGGKPGIQLELIVNEKPGGKFMKTSSPPHLLETFNSAETRMPRIKVDLNRKANEKLLLNRKPLSKPKLAVPLATHPDLGSY
;
A
#
# COMPACT_ATOMS: atom_id res chain seq x y z
N MET A 1 47.29 -43.62 12.32
CA MET A 1 46.96 -42.57 13.32
C MET A 1 46.62 -41.20 12.72
N GLY A 2 46.43 -41.07 11.39
CA GLY A 2 46.09 -39.82 10.70
C GLY A 2 44.59 -39.55 10.51
N ASP A 3 43.77 -40.61 10.36
CA ASP A 3 42.36 -40.47 9.95
C ASP A 3 41.41 -39.97 11.05
N SER A 4 41.77 -40.12 12.33
CA SER A 4 40.90 -39.68 13.44
C SER A 4 40.89 -38.16 13.64
N LYS A 5 41.97 -37.46 13.24
CA LYS A 5 42.09 -36.00 13.44
C LYS A 5 41.37 -35.17 12.37
N GLU A 6 41.21 -35.68 11.16
CA GLU A 6 40.46 -34.99 10.10
C GLU A 6 38.95 -35.06 10.31
N ASN A 7 38.44 -36.21 10.78
CA ASN A 7 37.03 -36.37 11.14
C ASN A 7 36.60 -35.48 12.32
N GLU A 8 37.47 -35.29 13.32
CA GLU A 8 37.22 -34.37 14.44
C GLU A 8 37.20 -32.89 14.01
N LYS A 9 38.08 -32.50 13.07
CA LYS A 9 38.12 -31.12 12.55
C LYS A 9 36.90 -30.81 11.69
N GLY A 10 36.45 -31.74 10.86
CA GLY A 10 35.19 -31.62 10.09
C GLY A 10 33.95 -31.51 10.99
N SER A 11 33.91 -32.31 12.06
CA SER A 11 32.82 -32.28 13.06
C SER A 11 32.77 -30.96 13.84
N LYS A 12 33.93 -30.44 14.30
CA LYS A 12 34.02 -29.16 15.02
C LYS A 12 33.67 -27.95 14.14
N ARG A 13 34.06 -27.96 12.85
CA ARG A 13 33.71 -26.91 11.88
C ARG A 13 32.21 -26.89 11.58
N ASN A 14 31.60 -28.06 11.39
CA ASN A 14 30.14 -28.18 11.19
C ASN A 14 29.34 -27.75 12.42
N LYS A 15 29.84 -28.02 13.64
CA LYS A 15 29.21 -27.56 14.88
C LYS A 15 29.26 -26.03 15.01
N LYS A 16 30.42 -25.42 14.73
CA LYS A 16 30.59 -23.96 14.77
C LYS A 16 29.73 -23.25 13.72
N GLU A 17 29.65 -23.76 12.49
CA GLU A 17 28.76 -23.21 11.46
C GLU A 17 27.27 -23.32 11.82
N ARG A 18 26.87 -24.39 12.52
CA ARG A 18 25.50 -24.55 13.04
C ARG A 18 25.20 -23.56 14.16
N GLU A 19 26.12 -23.36 15.09
CA GLU A 19 26.01 -22.39 16.18
C GLU A 19 25.96 -20.96 15.65
N GLU A 20 26.78 -20.59 14.67
CA GLU A 20 26.74 -19.27 14.04
C GLU A 20 25.44 -19.04 13.23
N LYS A 21 24.91 -20.08 12.59
CA LYS A 21 23.57 -20.02 11.95
C LYS A 21 22.47 -19.88 12.99
N TRP A 22 22.58 -20.58 14.13
CA TRP A 22 21.63 -20.50 15.24
C TRP A 22 21.66 -19.14 15.95
N LEU A 23 22.83 -18.52 16.11
CA LEU A 23 22.93 -17.16 16.64
C LEU A 23 22.27 -16.14 15.69
N ARG A 24 22.54 -16.24 14.38
CA ARG A 24 21.88 -15.39 13.37
C ARG A 24 20.38 -15.62 13.34
N HIS A 25 19.94 -16.87 13.50
CA HIS A 25 18.53 -17.27 13.63
C HIS A 25 17.86 -16.60 14.82
N TRP A 26 18.48 -16.69 16.01
CA TRP A 26 17.94 -16.08 17.23
C TRP A 26 17.89 -14.55 17.13
N GLN A 27 18.92 -13.93 16.55
CA GLN A 27 18.92 -12.48 16.28
C GLN A 27 17.77 -12.08 15.34
N HIS A 28 17.53 -12.82 14.25
CA HIS A 28 16.41 -12.55 13.35
C HIS A 28 15.04 -12.70 14.02
N MET A 29 14.87 -13.75 14.85
CA MET A 29 13.63 -13.96 15.60
C MET A 29 13.42 -12.95 16.73
N SER A 30 14.49 -12.44 17.34
CA SER A 30 14.39 -11.41 18.39
C SER A 30 13.86 -10.06 17.86
N LEU A 31 13.95 -9.84 16.54
CA LEU A 31 13.36 -8.69 15.86
C LEU A 31 11.88 -8.87 15.53
N LEU A 32 11.35 -10.09 15.66
CA LEU A 32 9.94 -10.35 15.48
C LEU A 32 9.20 -9.94 16.76
N SER A 33 8.20 -9.08 16.61
CA SER A 33 7.34 -8.72 17.72
C SER A 33 6.36 -9.86 17.99
N TRP A 34 6.34 -10.34 19.23
CA TRP A 34 5.28 -11.21 19.76
C TRP A 34 4.03 -10.42 20.16
N ALA A 35 3.99 -9.10 19.94
CA ALA A 35 2.86 -8.28 20.38
C ALA A 35 1.57 -8.76 19.71
N PRO A 36 0.52 -9.08 20.51
CA PRO A 36 -0.78 -9.37 19.95
C PRO A 36 -1.36 -8.12 19.29
N GLY A 37 -2.21 -8.32 18.29
CA GLY A 37 -2.94 -7.26 17.61
C GLY A 37 -4.42 -7.60 17.51
N LYS A 38 -5.26 -6.57 17.44
CA LYS A 38 -6.68 -6.71 17.09
C LYS A 38 -6.82 -7.24 15.65
N CYS A 39 -7.80 -8.09 15.40
CA CYS A 39 -8.11 -8.55 14.06
C CYS A 39 -8.34 -7.34 13.13
N PRO A 40 -7.69 -7.30 11.95
CA PRO A 40 -7.76 -6.13 11.08
C PRO A 40 -9.06 -6.05 10.26
N VAL A 41 -9.90 -7.09 10.29
CA VAL A 41 -11.06 -7.24 9.39
C VAL A 41 -12.36 -6.83 10.07
N GLY A 42 -12.99 -5.78 9.54
CA GLY A 42 -14.31 -5.31 9.95
C GLY A 42 -14.34 -4.83 11.39
N ASP A 43 -15.46 -5.15 12.05
CA ASP A 43 -15.70 -4.87 13.45
C ASP A 43 -15.31 -6.07 14.34
N CYS A 44 -14.34 -6.87 13.90
CA CYS A 44 -13.87 -8.02 14.68
C CYS A 44 -13.03 -7.53 15.88
N GLU A 45 -13.55 -7.75 17.09
CA GLU A 45 -12.93 -7.33 18.35
C GLU A 45 -11.90 -8.33 18.91
N GLN A 46 -11.64 -9.43 18.21
CA GLN A 46 -10.75 -10.48 18.70
C GLN A 46 -9.28 -10.09 18.57
N TRP A 47 -8.48 -10.44 19.57
CA TRP A 47 -7.04 -10.23 19.61
C TRP A 47 -6.30 -11.53 19.30
N HIS A 48 -5.26 -11.43 18.47
CA HIS A 48 -4.50 -12.58 18.00
C HIS A 48 -3.01 -12.33 18.04
N PHE A 49 -2.26 -13.39 18.31
CA PHE A 49 -0.82 -13.38 18.11
C PHE A 49 -0.51 -13.52 16.61
N PRO A 50 0.68 -13.08 16.16
CA PRO A 50 1.16 -13.31 14.80
C PRO A 50 0.98 -14.76 14.32
N SER A 51 1.26 -15.75 15.18
CA SER A 51 1.16 -17.18 14.85
C SER A 51 -0.29 -17.69 14.75
N SER A 52 -1.23 -17.13 15.52
CA SER A 52 -2.63 -17.57 15.54
C SER A 52 -3.53 -16.80 14.57
N LEU A 53 -3.03 -15.72 13.97
CA LEU A 53 -3.85 -14.85 13.12
C LEU A 53 -4.44 -15.60 11.92
N LEU A 54 -3.65 -16.46 11.26
CA LEU A 54 -4.12 -17.16 10.06
C LEU A 54 -5.28 -18.10 10.35
N VAL A 55 -5.22 -18.90 11.43
CA VAL A 55 -6.30 -19.83 11.75
C VAL A 55 -7.61 -19.09 12.01
N HIS A 56 -7.55 -17.94 12.70
CA HIS A 56 -8.72 -17.09 12.92
C HIS A 56 -9.30 -16.58 11.59
N LEU A 57 -8.47 -16.03 10.71
CA LEU A 57 -8.92 -15.52 9.40
C LEU A 57 -9.58 -16.61 8.55
N LEU A 58 -9.01 -17.82 8.52
CA LEU A 58 -9.54 -18.95 7.77
C LEU A 58 -10.78 -19.61 8.39
N ASN A 59 -11.14 -19.27 9.63
CA ASN A 59 -12.33 -19.80 10.29
C ASN A 59 -13.48 -18.78 10.29
N HIS A 60 -13.15 -17.49 10.44
CA HIS A 60 -14.16 -16.44 10.65
C HIS A 60 -14.32 -15.49 9.47
N HIS A 61 -13.33 -15.37 8.60
CA HIS A 61 -13.31 -14.35 7.53
C HIS A 61 -13.18 -14.93 6.11
N SER A 62 -12.76 -16.19 5.95
CA SER A 62 -12.62 -16.82 4.61
C SER A 62 -13.94 -17.17 3.93
N HIS A 63 -15.05 -17.17 4.66
CA HIS A 63 -16.37 -17.50 4.12
C HIS A 63 -17.13 -16.27 3.62
N ASP A 64 -16.56 -15.07 3.76
CA ASP A 64 -17.12 -13.86 3.16
C ASP A 64 -17.02 -13.95 1.63
N VAL A 65 -18.16 -13.79 0.95
CA VAL A 65 -18.29 -13.88 -0.52
C VAL A 65 -17.39 -12.86 -1.22
N HIS A 66 -17.07 -11.76 -0.56
CA HIS A 66 -16.22 -10.70 -1.10
C HIS A 66 -14.74 -10.82 -0.73
N THR A 67 -14.35 -11.84 0.04
CA THR A 67 -12.96 -12.09 0.45
C THR A 67 -12.37 -13.27 -0.31
N MET A 68 -11.35 -13.03 -1.12
CA MET A 68 -10.59 -14.11 -1.76
C MET A 68 -9.56 -14.71 -0.80
N VAL A 69 -9.41 -16.03 -0.78
CA VAL A 69 -8.25 -16.69 -0.13
C VAL A 69 -7.36 -17.31 -1.19
N SER A 70 -6.07 -16.97 -1.21
CA SER A 70 -5.15 -17.47 -2.23
C SER A 70 -3.70 -17.52 -1.77
N ILE A 71 -2.91 -18.37 -2.41
CA ILE A 71 -1.45 -18.36 -2.29
C ILE A 71 -0.90 -17.33 -3.29
N ILE A 72 0.12 -16.58 -2.86
CA ILE A 72 0.85 -15.64 -3.73
C ILE A 72 2.35 -15.89 -3.61
N TYR A 73 3.03 -15.87 -4.75
CA TYR A 73 4.47 -16.07 -4.84
C TYR A 73 5.18 -14.77 -5.21
N ASP A 74 6.48 -14.72 -4.95
CA ASP A 74 7.33 -13.57 -5.23
C ASP A 74 7.29 -13.20 -6.72
N ASN A 75 7.09 -11.91 -7.01
CA ASN A 75 6.92 -11.37 -8.38
C ASN A 75 5.73 -11.93 -9.18
N HIS A 76 4.85 -12.72 -8.57
CA HIS A 76 3.62 -13.17 -9.22
C HIS A 76 2.51 -12.16 -8.96
N PHE A 77 1.71 -11.90 -9.99
CA PHE A 77 0.55 -11.04 -9.85
C PHE A 77 -0.70 -11.86 -9.53
N ILE A 78 -1.57 -11.29 -8.70
CA ILE A 78 -2.94 -11.76 -8.49
C ILE A 78 -3.90 -10.68 -8.94
N ARG A 79 -4.96 -11.09 -9.65
CA ARG A 79 -6.03 -10.19 -10.08
C ARG A 79 -7.23 -10.33 -9.15
N LEU A 80 -7.76 -9.18 -8.76
CA LEU A 80 -8.88 -9.02 -7.86
C LEU A 80 -9.85 -8.03 -8.46
N THR A 81 -11.10 -8.13 -8.08
CA THR A 81 -12.13 -7.16 -8.43
C THR A 81 -12.85 -6.73 -7.18
N PHE A 82 -13.28 -5.47 -7.14
CA PHE A 82 -14.14 -5.00 -6.07
C PHE A 82 -15.20 -4.04 -6.59
N ASP A 83 -16.36 -4.07 -5.94
CA ASP A 83 -17.43 -3.11 -6.19
C ASP A 83 -17.35 -1.99 -5.14
N PRO A 84 -17.02 -0.74 -5.52
CA PRO A 84 -16.94 0.38 -4.58
C PRO A 84 -18.26 0.65 -3.83
N LEU A 85 -19.41 0.22 -4.36
CA LEU A 85 -20.72 0.45 -3.75
C LEU A 85 -20.99 -0.45 -2.54
N ASN A 86 -20.30 -1.58 -2.42
CA ASN A 86 -20.55 -2.58 -1.37
C ASN A 86 -19.87 -2.26 -0.03
N TYR A 87 -19.19 -1.13 0.10
CA TYR A 87 -18.43 -0.78 1.30
C TYR A 87 -19.16 0.23 2.19
N GLN A 88 -19.31 -0.13 3.46
CA GLN A 88 -19.75 0.80 4.51
C GLN A 88 -18.61 1.77 4.86
N LYS A 89 -19.01 3.01 5.17
CA LYS A 89 -18.08 4.07 5.60
C LYS A 89 -17.45 3.71 6.95
N GLY A 90 -16.13 3.85 7.05
CA GLY A 90 -15.35 3.69 8.29
C GLY A 90 -15.05 2.24 8.69
N VAL A 91 -15.56 1.23 7.99
CA VAL A 91 -15.38 -0.19 8.32
C VAL A 91 -14.35 -0.82 7.39
N PRO A 92 -13.13 -1.16 7.85
CA PRO A 92 -12.14 -1.86 7.04
C PRO A 92 -12.64 -3.25 6.65
N LYS A 93 -12.47 -3.67 5.40
CA LYS A 93 -12.83 -5.00 4.89
C LYS A 93 -11.64 -5.67 4.25
N ALA A 94 -11.59 -6.99 4.30
CA ALA A 94 -10.60 -7.77 3.56
C ALA A 94 -11.10 -7.97 2.12
N LEU A 95 -10.28 -7.58 1.14
CA LEU A 95 -10.44 -8.00 -0.25
C LEU A 95 -9.87 -9.39 -0.47
N ALA A 96 -8.73 -9.66 0.16
CA ALA A 96 -8.07 -10.95 0.05
C ALA A 96 -7.26 -11.28 1.28
N ILE A 97 -7.31 -12.56 1.68
CA ILE A 97 -6.38 -13.20 2.61
C ILE A 97 -5.38 -13.97 1.74
N LEU A 98 -4.12 -13.54 1.78
CA LEU A 98 -3.06 -14.01 0.92
C LEU A 98 -2.03 -14.78 1.74
N LEU A 99 -1.58 -15.90 1.20
CA LEU A 99 -0.57 -16.76 1.80
C LEU A 99 0.71 -16.61 0.99
N TYR A 100 1.62 -15.76 1.44
CA TYR A 100 2.88 -15.52 0.73
C TYR A 100 3.84 -16.69 0.92
N GLY A 101 4.17 -17.34 -0.21
CA GLY A 101 4.96 -18.56 -0.26
C GLY A 101 6.44 -18.37 -0.59
N GLY A 102 6.89 -17.14 -0.86
CA GLY A 102 8.23 -16.91 -1.41
C GLY A 102 8.32 -17.31 -2.89
N ILE A 103 9.39 -18.01 -3.29
CA ILE A 103 9.60 -18.47 -4.67
C ILE A 103 8.72 -19.70 -4.93
N GLU A 104 7.96 -19.67 -6.02
CA GLU A 104 7.10 -20.77 -6.44
C GLU A 104 7.88 -22.10 -6.54
N ASN A 105 7.24 -23.19 -6.12
CA ASN A 105 7.82 -24.55 -6.11
C ASN A 105 9.08 -24.72 -5.25
N ASN A 106 9.45 -23.73 -4.41
CA ASN A 106 10.60 -23.81 -3.52
C ASN A 106 10.18 -23.73 -2.06
N THR A 107 9.98 -24.89 -1.43
CA THR A 107 9.60 -24.97 -0.01
C THR A 107 10.64 -24.40 0.95
N ARG A 108 11.92 -24.30 0.55
CA ARG A 108 12.96 -23.65 1.38
C ARG A 108 12.85 -22.13 1.35
N SER A 109 12.11 -21.58 0.40
CA SER A 109 11.88 -20.14 0.28
C SER A 109 10.74 -19.60 1.15
N LEU A 110 9.97 -20.51 1.78
CA LEU A 110 8.84 -20.18 2.66
C LEU A 110 9.27 -19.25 3.80
N PRO A 111 8.53 -18.15 4.07
CA PRO A 111 8.88 -17.17 5.08
C PRO A 111 9.13 -17.75 6.48
N GLY A 112 8.27 -18.66 6.95
CA GLY A 112 8.42 -19.28 8.26
C GLY A 112 9.67 -20.15 8.38
N ARG A 113 10.05 -20.88 7.31
CA ARG A 113 11.26 -21.72 7.29
C ARG A 113 12.55 -20.90 7.22
N ARG A 114 12.46 -19.69 6.67
CA ARG A 114 13.56 -18.71 6.61
C ARG A 114 13.58 -17.77 7.80
N LEU A 115 12.64 -17.94 8.74
CA LEU A 115 12.54 -17.17 9.98
C LEU A 115 12.30 -15.69 9.71
N LEU A 116 11.64 -15.42 8.58
CA LEU A 116 11.16 -14.09 8.28
C LEU A 116 9.88 -13.82 9.06
N SER A 117 9.07 -14.83 9.33
CA SER A 117 7.86 -14.74 10.13
C SER A 117 7.76 -15.91 11.10
N TYR A 118 6.87 -15.79 12.07
CA TYR A 118 6.44 -16.96 12.85
C TYR A 118 5.75 -17.98 11.94
N ALA A 119 5.84 -19.25 12.33
CA ALA A 119 4.97 -20.28 11.79
C ALA A 119 3.53 -20.03 12.27
N ASN A 120 2.57 -20.36 11.42
CA ASN A 120 1.17 -20.33 11.75
C ASN A 120 0.83 -21.56 12.61
N GLU A 121 0.24 -21.32 13.78
CA GLU A 121 -0.10 -22.34 14.76
C GLU A 121 -1.62 -22.60 14.76
N GLY A 122 -2.03 -23.77 15.27
CA GLY A 122 -3.45 -24.12 15.40
C GLY A 122 -4.17 -24.47 14.10
N LEU A 123 -3.44 -24.61 12.98
CA LEU A 123 -4.00 -25.06 11.71
C LEU A 123 -4.40 -26.54 11.81
N LEU A 124 -5.62 -26.87 11.39
CA LEU A 124 -6.13 -28.25 11.39
C LEU A 124 -5.76 -28.98 10.09
N ASN A 125 -5.30 -30.23 10.20
CA ASN A 125 -5.14 -31.27 9.17
C ASN A 125 -4.92 -30.73 7.73
N HIS A 126 -6.00 -30.44 7.01
CA HIS A 126 -5.98 -30.01 5.61
C HIS A 126 -5.29 -28.66 5.36
N ARG A 127 -5.03 -27.86 6.41
CA ARG A 127 -4.42 -26.53 6.33
C ARG A 127 -2.96 -26.49 6.75
N HIS A 128 -2.36 -27.62 7.16
CA HIS A 128 -0.94 -27.66 7.57
C HIS A 128 0.02 -27.24 6.45
N CYS A 129 -0.38 -27.34 5.19
CA CYS A 129 0.40 -26.80 4.07
C CYS A 129 0.66 -25.28 4.18
N PHE A 130 -0.11 -24.55 5.00
CA PHE A 130 0.04 -23.11 5.23
C PHE A 130 0.91 -22.74 6.43
N GLU A 131 1.44 -23.71 7.18
CA GLU A 131 2.19 -23.49 8.43
C GLU A 131 3.33 -22.47 8.28
N HIS A 132 4.06 -22.50 7.16
CA HIS A 132 5.21 -21.62 6.96
C HIS A 132 4.98 -20.49 5.95
N HIS A 133 3.73 -20.27 5.52
CA HIS A 133 3.38 -19.12 4.69
C HIS A 133 3.27 -17.86 5.56
N LEU A 134 3.62 -16.71 5.01
CA LEU A 134 3.30 -15.45 5.67
C LEU A 134 1.89 -15.02 5.30
N VAL A 135 1.05 -14.78 6.30
CA VAL A 135 -0.29 -14.23 6.07
C VAL A 135 -0.19 -12.73 5.73
N LEU A 136 -0.80 -12.35 4.62
CA LEU A 136 -0.99 -10.98 4.18
C LEU A 136 -2.48 -10.74 3.99
N ILE A 137 -2.96 -9.53 4.23
CA ILE A 137 -4.38 -9.20 4.10
C ILE A 137 -4.48 -7.92 3.29
N LEU A 138 -5.04 -8.02 2.09
CA LEU A 138 -5.34 -6.84 1.28
C LEU A 138 -6.62 -6.23 1.83
N MET A 139 -6.50 -5.04 2.40
CA MET A 139 -7.57 -4.32 3.06
C MET A 139 -8.10 -3.22 2.15
N ILE A 140 -9.39 -2.93 2.28
CA ILE A 140 -10.06 -1.77 1.69
C ILE A 140 -10.95 -1.10 2.72
N CYS A 141 -11.06 0.21 2.69
CA CYS A 141 -12.03 0.96 3.48
C CYS A 141 -12.56 2.15 2.71
N LYS A 142 -13.89 2.35 2.73
CA LYS A 142 -14.54 3.58 2.30
C LYS A 142 -14.51 4.56 3.47
N THR A 143 -13.95 5.74 3.28
CA THR A 143 -13.88 6.77 4.33
C THR A 143 -14.01 8.17 3.70
N THR A 144 -13.79 9.22 4.48
CA THR A 144 -13.78 10.61 4.02
C THR A 144 -12.38 11.19 4.01
N TRP A 145 -12.15 12.19 3.16
CA TRP A 145 -10.89 12.93 3.11
C TRP A 145 -10.52 13.56 4.46
N HIS A 146 -11.49 13.88 5.31
CA HIS A 146 -11.26 14.33 6.69
C HIS A 146 -10.37 13.37 7.50
N SER A 147 -10.40 12.07 7.21
CA SER A 147 -9.51 11.09 7.86
C SER A 147 -8.02 11.30 7.51
N LEU A 148 -7.69 12.12 6.51
CA LEU A 148 -6.33 12.53 6.18
C LEU A 148 -5.83 13.69 7.06
N LEU A 149 -6.74 14.41 7.73
CA LEU A 149 -6.38 15.53 8.60
C LEU A 149 -5.77 15.00 9.90
N LYS A 150 -4.72 15.68 10.38
CA LYS A 150 -4.12 15.38 11.69
C LYS A 150 -5.03 15.85 12.82
N ASP A 151 -5.61 17.03 12.64
CA ASP A 151 -6.52 17.65 13.61
C ASP A 151 -7.94 17.22 13.29
N LYS A 152 -8.47 16.31 14.10
CA LYS A 152 -9.83 15.78 13.94
C LYS A 152 -10.91 16.81 14.31
N GLU A 153 -10.56 17.85 15.07
CA GLU A 153 -11.47 18.92 15.47
C GLU A 153 -11.92 19.80 14.28
N LEU A 154 -11.04 19.99 13.28
CA LEU A 154 -11.36 20.69 12.03
C LEU A 154 -12.21 19.84 11.07
N ALA A 155 -12.30 18.53 11.29
CA ALA A 155 -13.17 17.65 10.52
C ALA A 155 -14.64 17.71 10.94
N ASP A 156 -14.90 18.20 12.15
CA ASP A 156 -16.24 18.34 12.72
C ASP A 156 -16.88 19.71 12.41
N GLU A 157 -16.17 20.61 11.72
CA GLU A 157 -16.79 21.80 11.09
C GLU A 157 -17.34 21.38 9.72
N PRO A 158 -18.67 21.16 9.57
CA PRO A 158 -19.24 20.83 8.28
C PRO A 158 -19.27 22.10 7.43
N GLU A 159 -18.22 22.35 6.67
CA GLU A 159 -18.44 23.05 5.40
C GLU A 159 -19.37 22.16 4.55
N ASP A 160 -20.29 22.77 3.78
CA ASP A 160 -21.31 22.16 2.90
C ASP A 160 -20.72 21.31 1.75
N ILE A 161 -19.65 20.56 2.01
CA ILE A 161 -19.04 19.63 1.08
C ILE A 161 -19.94 18.40 1.02
N ASN A 162 -20.57 18.23 -0.14
CA ASN A 162 -21.36 17.04 -0.46
C ASN A 162 -20.57 15.77 -0.05
N GLU A 163 -21.19 14.92 0.78
CA GLU A 163 -20.56 13.71 1.34
C GLU A 163 -19.97 12.80 0.24
N THR A 164 -20.60 12.83 -0.93
CA THR A 164 -20.17 12.10 -2.14
C THR A 164 -18.82 12.58 -2.67
N ASP A 165 -18.56 13.89 -2.61
CA ASP A 165 -17.31 14.51 -3.03
C ASP A 165 -16.22 14.34 -1.98
N ALA A 166 -16.62 14.23 -0.70
CA ALA A 166 -15.71 13.96 0.40
C ALA A 166 -15.24 12.49 0.49
N THR A 167 -15.94 11.58 -0.18
CA THR A 167 -15.70 10.13 -0.08
C THR A 167 -14.41 9.71 -0.80
N ILE A 168 -13.63 8.87 -0.14
CA ILE A 168 -12.40 8.24 -0.66
C ILE A 168 -12.39 6.74 -0.34
N TYR A 169 -11.69 5.96 -1.16
CA TYR A 169 -11.40 4.55 -0.94
C TYR A 169 -9.91 4.38 -0.68
N VAL A 170 -9.58 3.69 0.39
CA VAL A 170 -8.21 3.44 0.81
C VAL A 170 -7.94 1.95 0.72
N ILE A 171 -6.86 1.55 0.04
CA ILE A 171 -6.47 0.14 -0.14
C ILE A 171 -5.04 -0.04 0.36
N TRP A 172 -4.79 -1.02 1.23
CA TRP A 172 -3.46 -1.27 1.78
C TRP A 172 -3.24 -2.75 2.08
N LEU A 173 -1.98 -3.15 2.21
CA LEU A 173 -1.62 -4.53 2.55
C LEU A 173 -1.16 -4.60 4.00
N VAL A 174 -1.77 -5.51 4.77
CA VAL A 174 -1.47 -5.75 6.19
C VAL A 174 -0.72 -7.06 6.34
N ALA A 175 0.19 -7.12 7.32
CA ALA A 175 0.95 -8.31 7.65
C ALA A 175 1.37 -8.33 9.14
N PRO A 176 1.61 -9.51 9.72
CA PRO A 176 2.34 -9.64 10.97
C PRO A 176 3.73 -8.99 10.93
N VAL A 177 4.30 -8.68 12.09
CA VAL A 177 5.71 -8.25 12.16
C VAL A 177 6.60 -9.37 11.64
N PHE A 178 7.49 -9.03 10.72
CA PHE A 178 8.43 -9.95 10.09
C PHE A 178 9.82 -9.31 9.99
N GLY A 179 10.87 -10.11 9.85
CA GLY A 179 12.26 -9.67 9.98
C GLY A 179 12.81 -8.81 8.83
N ARG A 180 12.09 -8.67 7.70
CA ARG A 180 12.50 -7.87 6.53
C ARG A 180 11.30 -7.29 5.78
N HIS A 181 11.29 -5.99 5.48
CA HIS A 181 10.23 -5.31 4.73
C HIS A 181 9.75 -6.07 3.49
N ILE A 182 8.44 -6.31 3.43
CA ILE A 182 7.74 -6.75 2.22
C ILE A 182 7.11 -5.53 1.58
N TYR A 183 7.29 -5.46 0.27
CA TYR A 183 6.74 -4.44 -0.58
C TYR A 183 5.64 -5.06 -1.41
N TYR A 184 4.69 -4.23 -1.79
CA TYR A 184 3.68 -4.61 -2.74
C TYR A 184 3.54 -3.54 -3.80
N THR A 185 3.29 -3.99 -5.02
CA THR A 185 2.86 -3.16 -6.13
C THR A 185 1.37 -3.36 -6.30
N LEU A 186 0.60 -2.29 -6.20
CA LEU A 186 -0.84 -2.31 -6.40
C LEU A 186 -1.17 -1.48 -7.62
N THR A 187 -1.82 -2.09 -8.60
CA THR A 187 -2.23 -1.42 -9.84
C THR A 187 -3.73 -1.55 -10.02
N ILE A 188 -4.39 -0.44 -10.29
CA ILE A 188 -5.81 -0.39 -10.62
C ILE A 188 -5.95 -0.03 -12.08
N PHE A 189 -6.87 -0.70 -12.76
CA PHE A 189 -7.14 -0.51 -14.17
C PHE A 189 -8.58 -0.05 -14.38
N ASP A 190 -8.78 0.72 -15.45
CA ASP A 190 -10.11 0.83 -16.02
C ASP A 190 -10.56 -0.51 -16.61
N SER A 191 -11.85 -0.62 -16.90
CA SER A 191 -12.46 -1.83 -17.48
C SER A 191 -11.82 -2.28 -18.80
N LEU A 192 -11.26 -1.34 -19.57
CA LEU A 192 -10.65 -1.53 -20.89
C LEU A 192 -9.13 -1.75 -20.83
N TYR A 193 -8.52 -1.68 -19.63
CA TYR A 193 -7.07 -1.70 -19.43
C TYR A 193 -6.29 -0.63 -20.23
N MET A 194 -6.92 0.50 -20.56
CA MET A 194 -6.29 1.62 -21.26
C MET A 194 -5.61 2.58 -20.28
N GLN A 195 -6.23 2.80 -19.13
CA GLN A 195 -5.70 3.63 -18.06
C GLN A 195 -5.39 2.77 -16.84
N SER A 196 -4.27 3.09 -16.20
CA SER A 196 -3.90 2.44 -14.94
C SER A 196 -3.23 3.41 -13.99
N ARG A 197 -3.37 3.09 -12.70
CA ARG A 197 -2.68 3.78 -11.62
C ARG A 197 -1.99 2.76 -10.75
N SER A 198 -0.69 2.90 -10.59
CA SER A 198 0.13 1.95 -9.83
C SER A 198 0.88 2.64 -8.68
N ILE A 199 1.02 1.93 -7.57
CA ILE A 199 1.85 2.35 -6.44
C ILE A 199 2.72 1.20 -5.97
N VAL A 200 3.87 1.53 -5.38
CA VAL A 200 4.72 0.58 -4.63
C VAL A 200 4.80 1.05 -3.18
N ARG A 201 4.44 0.18 -2.23
CA ARG A 201 4.40 0.51 -0.80
C ARG A 201 4.87 -0.64 0.06
N LYS A 202 5.17 -0.35 1.33
CA LYS A 202 5.47 -1.37 2.34
C LYS A 202 4.17 -1.87 2.97
N THR A 203 4.15 -3.12 3.41
CA THR A 203 3.04 -3.63 4.22
C THR A 203 2.95 -2.88 5.56
N ARG A 204 1.72 -2.74 6.06
CA ARG A 204 1.45 -2.24 7.41
C ARG A 204 1.50 -3.39 8.42
N ASN A 205 1.95 -3.09 9.64
CA ASN A 205 1.94 -4.03 10.75
C ASN A 205 0.52 -4.20 11.28
N PHE A 206 0.02 -5.43 11.38
CA PHE A 206 -1.32 -5.74 11.90
C PHE A 206 -1.54 -5.34 13.36
N ALA A 207 -0.48 -5.27 14.16
CA ALA A 207 -0.58 -4.88 15.57
C ALA A 207 -0.86 -3.37 15.75
N LEU A 208 -0.75 -2.58 14.68
CA LEU A 208 -1.14 -1.17 14.67
C LEU A 208 -2.61 -1.02 14.30
N SER A 209 -3.20 0.15 14.55
CA SER A 209 -4.56 0.46 14.09
C SER A 209 -4.65 0.33 12.56
N GLN A 210 -5.70 -0.36 12.12
CA GLN A 210 -6.11 -0.47 10.72
C GLN A 210 -7.30 0.44 10.40
N ASN A 211 -7.73 1.28 11.34
CA ASN A 211 -8.71 2.32 11.04
C ASN A 211 -8.01 3.45 10.25
N PRO A 212 -8.46 3.80 9.03
CA PRO A 212 -7.86 4.88 8.25
C PRO A 212 -7.71 6.20 9.01
N SER A 213 -8.68 6.56 9.86
CA SER A 213 -8.64 7.81 10.65
C SER A 213 -7.49 7.87 11.66
N ASP A 214 -6.82 6.75 11.95
CA ASP A 214 -5.69 6.71 12.87
C ASP A 214 -4.33 6.74 12.16
N PHE A 215 -4.28 6.40 10.86
CA PHE A 215 -3.01 6.20 10.17
C PHE A 215 -2.83 7.00 8.89
N LEU A 216 -3.89 7.47 8.25
CA LEU A 216 -3.81 8.18 6.98
C LEU A 216 -2.95 9.45 7.10
N ALA A 217 -3.02 10.15 8.22
CA ALA A 217 -2.25 11.38 8.44
C ALA A 217 -0.76 11.15 8.74
N SER A 218 -0.36 9.92 9.11
CA SER A 218 0.98 9.59 9.59
C SER A 218 1.73 8.57 8.72
N SER A 219 1.05 7.94 7.76
CA SER A 219 1.60 6.89 6.90
C SER A 219 1.38 7.19 5.43
N SER A 220 2.14 6.55 4.55
CA SER A 220 1.93 6.58 3.10
C SER A 220 1.72 5.20 2.51
N ASN A 221 1.64 4.16 3.35
CA ASN A 221 1.55 2.74 2.96
C ASN A 221 0.14 2.32 2.57
N TYR A 222 -0.45 3.03 1.61
CA TYR A 222 -1.77 2.78 1.05
C TYR A 222 -1.91 3.37 -0.36
N MET A 223 -2.92 2.92 -1.09
CA MET A 223 -3.47 3.54 -2.29
C MET A 223 -4.73 4.30 -1.93
N LEU A 224 -4.88 5.50 -2.48
CA LEU A 224 -6.07 6.32 -2.29
C LEU A 224 -6.73 6.58 -3.64
N ILE A 225 -8.02 6.31 -3.71
CA ILE A 225 -8.88 6.53 -4.88
C ILE A 225 -9.99 7.49 -4.45
N ARG A 226 -10.22 8.56 -5.21
CA ARG A 226 -11.36 9.46 -4.92
C ARG A 226 -12.66 8.82 -5.40
N ASN A 227 -13.79 9.20 -4.81
CA ASN A 227 -15.06 8.64 -5.25
C ASN A 227 -15.35 8.88 -6.74
N LYS A 228 -15.08 10.08 -7.26
CA LYS A 228 -15.22 10.38 -8.71
C LYS A 228 -14.41 9.42 -9.59
N GLU A 229 -13.13 9.20 -9.24
CA GLU A 229 -12.22 8.28 -9.92
C GLU A 229 -12.71 6.83 -9.82
N ALA A 230 -13.13 6.38 -8.64
CA ALA A 230 -13.69 5.04 -8.45
C ALA A 230 -14.94 4.81 -9.30
N MET A 231 -15.84 5.79 -9.36
CA MET A 231 -17.06 5.70 -10.18
C MET A 231 -16.76 5.71 -11.67
N GLU A 232 -15.76 6.45 -12.14
CA GLU A 232 -15.30 6.42 -13.54
C GLU A 232 -14.74 5.04 -13.89
N LEU A 233 -13.87 4.48 -13.05
CA LEU A 233 -13.30 3.14 -13.23
C LEU A 233 -14.37 2.05 -13.20
N PHE A 234 -15.41 2.21 -12.38
CA PHE A 234 -16.52 1.27 -12.26
C PHE A 234 -17.49 1.33 -13.45
N LYS A 235 -17.84 2.53 -13.94
CA LYS A 235 -18.79 2.73 -15.05
C LYS A 235 -18.21 2.34 -16.41
N ALA A 236 -16.89 2.36 -16.56
CA ALA A 236 -16.24 2.28 -17.86
C ALA A 236 -16.40 0.94 -18.59
N GLY A 237 -17.01 -0.12 -18.02
CA GLY A 237 -17.21 -1.34 -18.79
C GLY A 237 -18.18 -2.37 -18.22
N GLY A 238 -18.53 -3.35 -19.06
CA GLY A 238 -19.47 -4.42 -18.74
C GLY A 238 -18.93 -5.52 -17.81
N LYS A 239 -17.79 -5.30 -17.15
CA LYS A 239 -17.24 -6.23 -16.14
C LYS A 239 -17.74 -5.84 -14.76
N PRO A 240 -18.07 -6.81 -13.89
CA PRO A 240 -18.48 -6.50 -12.52
C PRO A 240 -17.28 -6.02 -11.70
N GLY A 241 -17.23 -4.71 -11.40
CA GLY A 241 -16.27 -4.11 -10.48
C GLY A 241 -14.99 -3.54 -11.07
N ILE A 242 -14.27 -2.79 -10.23
CA ILE A 242 -12.97 -2.19 -10.53
C ILE A 242 -11.90 -3.28 -10.52
N GLN A 243 -11.08 -3.33 -11.57
CA GLN A 243 -10.03 -4.33 -11.73
C GLN A 243 -8.75 -3.90 -11.00
N LEU A 244 -8.18 -4.81 -10.23
CA LEU A 244 -6.99 -4.58 -9.44
C LEU A 244 -5.99 -5.72 -9.63
N GLU A 245 -4.71 -5.38 -9.67
CA GLU A 245 -3.59 -6.33 -9.70
C GLU A 245 -2.64 -6.03 -8.55
N LEU A 246 -2.27 -7.08 -7.83
CA LEU A 246 -1.35 -7.02 -6.71
C LEU A 246 -0.14 -7.91 -6.99
N ILE A 247 1.06 -7.37 -6.79
CA ILE A 247 2.33 -8.10 -6.81
C ILE A 247 2.99 -7.90 -5.45
N VAL A 248 3.54 -8.98 -4.88
CA VAL A 248 4.25 -8.95 -3.59
C VAL A 248 5.71 -9.31 -3.76
N ASN A 249 6.59 -8.57 -3.07
CA ASN A 249 8.04 -8.63 -3.22
C ASN A 249 8.79 -8.46 -1.89
N GLU A 250 9.69 -9.38 -1.56
CA GLU A 250 10.63 -9.18 -0.44
C GLU A 250 11.74 -8.16 -0.75
N LYS A 251 12.15 -8.08 -2.02
CA LYS A 251 13.14 -7.11 -2.51
C LYS A 251 12.57 -6.46 -3.76
N PRO A 252 12.18 -5.18 -3.72
CA PRO A 252 11.83 -4.51 -4.96
C PRO A 252 13.12 -4.47 -5.78
N GLY A 253 13.12 -5.13 -6.94
CA GLY A 253 14.30 -5.12 -7.82
C GLY A 253 14.76 -3.67 -8.01
N GLY A 254 16.08 -3.42 -7.96
CA GLY A 254 16.68 -2.07 -7.95
C GLY A 254 16.35 -1.17 -9.14
N LYS A 255 15.47 -1.62 -10.05
CA LYS A 255 14.90 -0.85 -11.16
C LYS A 255 13.57 -0.16 -10.80
N PHE A 256 12.85 -0.62 -9.77
CA PHE A 256 11.55 -0.04 -9.36
C PHE A 256 11.67 1.00 -8.22
N MET A 257 12.75 0.98 -7.43
CA MET A 257 13.01 1.97 -6.37
C MET A 257 13.89 3.14 -6.82
N LYS A 258 13.73 3.61 -8.05
CA LYS A 258 13.96 5.04 -8.31
C LYS A 258 12.65 5.76 -8.06
N THR A 259 12.27 5.86 -6.78
CA THR A 259 11.41 6.96 -6.37
C THR A 259 12.19 8.24 -6.65
N SER A 260 11.95 8.83 -7.83
CA SER A 260 12.19 10.25 -8.04
C SER A 260 11.22 11.04 -7.17
N SER A 261 11.46 11.03 -5.87
CA SER A 261 11.25 12.23 -5.08
C SER A 261 12.58 12.97 -5.15
N PRO A 262 12.74 14.00 -6.01
CA PRO A 262 13.86 14.89 -5.87
C PRO A 262 13.81 15.45 -4.43
N PRO A 263 14.89 15.39 -3.66
CA PRO A 263 14.93 15.96 -2.31
C PRO A 263 14.64 17.48 -2.31
N HIS A 264 14.65 18.11 -3.48
CA HIS A 264 14.38 19.53 -3.69
C HIS A 264 12.92 19.98 -3.55
N LEU A 265 11.92 19.08 -3.52
CA LEU A 265 10.51 19.50 -3.44
C LEU A 265 10.08 19.90 -2.02
N LEU A 266 10.79 19.50 -0.97
CA LEU A 266 10.53 20.00 0.38
C LEU A 266 11.22 21.35 0.65
N GLU A 267 12.35 21.63 0.02
CA GLU A 267 13.09 22.89 0.22
C GLU A 267 12.46 24.07 -0.54
N THR A 268 11.64 23.81 -1.57
CA THR A 268 11.05 24.87 -2.41
C THR A 268 9.82 25.54 -1.77
N PHE A 269 9.25 24.98 -0.69
CA PHE A 269 8.06 25.55 -0.03
C PHE A 269 8.37 26.39 1.22
N ASN A 270 9.64 26.54 1.60
CA ASN A 270 10.04 27.24 2.83
C ASN A 270 10.71 28.61 2.60
N SER A 271 10.74 29.12 1.37
CA SER A 271 11.23 30.48 1.09
C SER A 271 10.08 31.39 0.73
N ALA A 272 9.81 32.37 1.59
CA ALA A 272 9.01 33.54 1.25
C ALA A 272 9.62 34.21 0.02
N GLU A 273 8.77 34.56 -0.95
CA GLU A 273 9.10 35.24 -2.22
C GLU A 273 9.81 34.39 -3.29
N THR A 274 9.07 33.84 -4.26
CA THR A 274 9.16 34.18 -5.71
C THR A 274 8.40 33.19 -6.62
N ARG A 275 8.10 33.68 -7.83
CA ARG A 275 7.15 33.21 -8.86
C ARG A 275 7.24 31.74 -9.29
N MET A 276 6.09 31.18 -9.72
CA MET A 276 5.95 29.82 -10.27
C MET A 276 7.02 29.46 -11.33
N PRO A 277 7.71 28.32 -11.20
CA PRO A 277 8.64 27.85 -12.23
C PRO A 277 7.88 27.27 -13.42
N ARG A 278 8.11 27.82 -14.62
CA ARG A 278 7.74 27.16 -15.88
C ARG A 278 8.80 26.12 -16.22
N ILE A 279 8.45 24.84 -16.07
CA ILE A 279 9.30 23.74 -16.55
C ILE A 279 9.17 23.65 -18.07
N LYS A 280 10.23 24.02 -18.80
CA LYS A 280 10.42 23.60 -20.20
C LYS A 280 10.92 22.16 -20.17
N VAL A 281 10.11 21.24 -20.70
CA VAL A 281 10.53 19.87 -20.97
C VAL A 281 11.22 19.86 -22.33
N ASP A 282 12.52 19.58 -22.36
CA ASP A 282 13.23 19.32 -23.61
C ASP A 282 12.85 17.92 -24.12
N LEU A 283 11.97 17.90 -25.11
CA LEU A 283 11.64 16.71 -25.88
C LEU A 283 12.77 16.46 -26.88
N ASN A 284 13.61 15.46 -26.62
CA ASN A 284 14.51 14.90 -27.63
C ASN A 284 13.68 14.17 -28.71
N ARG A 285 13.23 14.92 -29.73
CA ARG A 285 12.70 14.36 -30.97
C ARG A 285 13.86 14.14 -31.95
N LYS A 286 14.04 12.89 -32.36
CA LYS A 286 14.94 12.54 -33.48
C LYS A 286 14.50 13.29 -34.74
N ALA A 287 15.50 13.83 -35.44
CA ALA A 287 15.34 14.62 -36.65
C ALA A 287 14.70 13.81 -37.78
N ASN A 288 13.53 14.24 -38.22
CA ASN A 288 13.19 14.58 -39.61
C ASN A 288 11.69 14.74 -39.73
N GLU A 289 11.19 15.97 -39.52
CA GLU A 289 10.00 16.50 -40.17
C GLU A 289 9.84 17.98 -39.78
N LYS A 290 9.93 18.87 -40.77
CA LYS A 290 9.81 20.31 -40.60
C LYS A 290 8.33 20.66 -40.39
N LEU A 291 7.98 21.17 -39.21
CA LEU A 291 6.72 21.89 -38.98
C LEU A 291 7.04 23.36 -38.67
N LEU A 292 6.65 24.24 -39.59
CA LEU A 292 6.75 25.70 -39.48
C LEU A 292 5.67 26.23 -38.54
N LEU A 293 6.06 26.82 -37.41
CA LEU A 293 5.18 27.61 -36.54
C LEU A 293 5.65 29.06 -36.52
N ASN A 294 5.39 29.78 -37.62
CA ASN A 294 5.33 31.23 -37.62
C ASN A 294 3.92 31.67 -37.23
N ARG A 295 3.68 32.00 -35.95
CA ARG A 295 2.62 32.95 -35.59
C ARG A 295 3.12 33.91 -34.51
N LYS A 296 3.21 35.18 -34.89
CA LYS A 296 3.44 36.32 -33.99
C LYS A 296 2.26 36.42 -33.00
N PRO A 297 2.49 36.69 -31.71
CA PRO A 297 1.41 36.99 -30.78
C PRO A 297 0.83 38.39 -31.05
N LEU A 298 -0.49 38.47 -31.22
CA LEU A 298 -1.24 39.71 -31.37
C LEU A 298 -1.49 40.36 -29.99
N SER A 299 -1.15 41.65 -29.94
CA SER A 299 -1.56 42.77 -29.07
C SER A 299 -2.31 42.58 -27.74
N LYS A 300 -1.82 43.38 -26.77
CA LYS A 300 -2.29 43.72 -25.41
C LYS A 300 -3.82 43.94 -25.24
N PRO A 301 -4.43 43.50 -24.13
CA PRO A 301 -5.71 44.03 -23.69
C PRO A 301 -5.53 45.33 -22.89
N LYS A 302 -6.34 46.34 -23.21
CA LYS A 302 -6.48 47.60 -22.46
C LYS A 302 -7.24 47.30 -21.15
N LEU A 303 -6.62 47.62 -20.01
CA LEU A 303 -7.31 47.73 -18.73
C LEU A 303 -8.17 49.01 -18.75
N ALA A 304 -9.49 48.84 -18.70
CA ALA A 304 -10.41 49.93 -18.38
C ALA A 304 -10.45 50.09 -16.85
N VAL A 305 -10.17 51.31 -16.39
CA VAL A 305 -10.28 51.72 -14.99
C VAL A 305 -11.76 52.02 -14.70
N PRO A 306 -12.37 51.44 -13.63
CA PRO A 306 -13.67 51.91 -13.16
C PRO A 306 -13.49 53.22 -12.39
N LEU A 307 -14.20 54.24 -12.82
CA LEU A 307 -14.36 55.53 -12.14
C LEU A 307 -15.20 55.28 -10.87
N ALA A 308 -14.60 55.46 -9.69
CA ALA A 308 -15.33 55.45 -8.42
C ALA A 308 -15.97 56.83 -8.21
N THR A 309 -17.29 56.90 -8.29
CA THR A 309 -18.08 58.04 -7.80
C THR A 309 -18.40 57.82 -6.33
N HIS A 310 -17.88 58.69 -5.47
CA HIS A 310 -18.30 58.84 -4.07
C HIS A 310 -19.71 59.43 -3.99
N PRO A 311 -20.58 58.96 -3.08
CA PRO A 311 -21.70 59.75 -2.59
C PRO A 311 -21.33 60.47 -1.29
N ASP A 312 -21.62 61.77 -1.27
CA ASP A 312 -21.59 62.65 -0.10
C ASP A 312 -22.50 62.14 1.03
N LEU A 313 -21.95 62.05 2.24
CA LEU A 313 -22.72 62.00 3.48
C LEU A 313 -22.78 63.40 4.07
N GLY A 314 -23.89 64.08 3.75
CA GLY A 314 -24.30 65.32 4.41
C GLY A 314 -24.97 65.03 5.76
N SER A 315 -24.46 65.72 6.78
CA SER A 315 -25.13 66.21 7.99
C SER A 315 -26.65 66.01 8.12
N TYR A 316 -27.08 65.33 9.19
CA TYR A 316 -28.00 65.80 10.25
C TYR A 316 -27.81 64.94 11.50
#